data_AF-A0A941ZYQ7-F1
#
_entry.id   AF-A0A941ZYQ7-F1
#
_cell.length_a   1.000
_cell.length_b   1.000
_cell.length_c   1.000
_cell.angle_alpha   90.00
_cell.angle_beta   90.00
_cell.angle_gamma   90.00
#
_symmetry.space_group_name_H-M   'P 1'
#
loop_
_entity.id
_entity.type
_entity.pdbx_description
1 polymer ?
#
loop_
_entity_poly.entity_id
_entity_poly.type
_entity_poly.pdbx_seq_one_letter_code
_entity_poly.pdbx_strand_id
1 'polypeptide(L)'
;MQHALRKEGKTATTDLREAIQALMDANHLNLCVECGKCSAVCPMVNFYGEYVHKRCTRSVVERLCYDPESIDDEVLWYCWACMECTFFCPSGVDFQNFMTSFRQLLVSNGYSEQACFCKACGTYMMPKRQLEYLEATLHSKGNQELLYECPNCKKGKYLSVLHGIFGSGKSVGR
;
A
#
# COMPACT_ATOMS: atom_id res chain seq x y z
N MET A 1 -27.21 -5.73 -1.46
CA MET A 1 -26.40 -6.09 -2.65
C MET A 1 -25.10 -6.69 -2.15
N GLN A 2 -25.09 -8.01 -2.03
CA GLN A 2 -23.90 -8.81 -1.67
C GLN A 2 -23.32 -9.32 -3.00
N HIS A 3 -22.07 -8.98 -3.29
CA HIS A 3 -21.30 -9.67 -4.35
C HIS A 3 -20.07 -10.28 -3.70
N ALA A 4 -20.27 -11.41 -3.02
CA ALA A 4 -19.21 -12.31 -2.62
C ALA A 4 -18.75 -13.09 -3.87
N LEU A 5 -17.58 -12.73 -4.42
CA LEU A 5 -16.94 -13.51 -5.46
C LEU A 5 -16.20 -14.69 -4.81
N ARG A 6 -16.90 -15.83 -4.71
CA ARG A 6 -16.34 -17.12 -4.31
C ARG A 6 -15.60 -17.74 -5.49
N LYS A 7 -14.29 -18.01 -5.36
CA LYS A 7 -13.55 -18.91 -6.26
C LYS A 7 -13.09 -20.16 -5.53
N GLU A 8 -13.27 -21.29 -6.20
CA GLU A 8 -12.98 -22.65 -5.75
C GLU A 8 -11.49 -22.97 -5.92
N GLY A 9 -10.87 -23.63 -4.92
CA GLY A 9 -9.48 -24.09 -4.97
C GLY A 9 -8.92 -24.43 -3.58
N LYS A 10 -9.18 -25.65 -3.11
CA LYS A 10 -9.18 -26.10 -1.70
C LYS A 10 -7.80 -26.40 -1.07
N THR A 11 -6.75 -25.65 -1.44
CA THR A 11 -5.40 -25.77 -0.85
C THR A 11 -4.68 -24.43 -0.63
N ALA A 12 -5.16 -23.33 -1.20
CA ALA A 12 -4.52 -22.00 -1.09
C ALA A 12 -5.05 -21.14 0.07
N THR A 13 -6.22 -21.47 0.62
CA THR A 13 -6.92 -20.62 1.60
C THR A 13 -6.32 -20.68 3.01
N THR A 14 -5.71 -21.81 3.40
CA THR A 14 -5.09 -21.96 4.73
C THR A 14 -3.79 -21.15 4.84
N ASP A 15 -2.98 -21.13 3.78
CA ASP A 15 -1.71 -20.39 3.70
C ASP A 15 -1.91 -18.87 3.78
N LEU A 16 -2.90 -18.34 3.03
CA LEU A 16 -3.21 -16.91 3.06
C LEU A 16 -3.68 -16.44 4.46
N ARG A 17 -4.47 -17.25 5.15
CA ARG A 17 -4.93 -16.94 6.50
C ARG A 17 -3.78 -16.85 7.49
N GLU A 18 -2.89 -17.82 7.48
CA GLU A 18 -1.70 -17.84 8.34
C GLU A 18 -0.80 -16.64 8.06
N ALA A 19 -0.64 -16.28 6.78
CA ALA A 19 0.10 -15.08 6.39
C ALA A 19 -0.56 -13.78 6.89
N ILE A 20 -1.90 -13.66 6.80
CA ILE A 20 -2.62 -12.50 7.33
C ILE A 20 -2.45 -12.42 8.85
N GLN A 21 -2.62 -13.53 9.58
CA GLN A 21 -2.43 -13.55 11.02
C GLN A 21 -0.99 -13.17 11.41
N ALA A 22 0.02 -13.70 10.70
CA ALA A 22 1.41 -13.34 10.93
C ALA A 22 1.66 -11.83 10.71
N LEU A 23 1.01 -11.21 9.72
CA LEU A 23 1.06 -9.76 9.53
C LEU A 23 0.37 -9.00 10.66
N MET A 24 -0.77 -9.50 11.17
CA MET A 24 -1.47 -8.87 12.30
C MET A 24 -0.57 -8.87 13.55
N ASP A 25 0.07 -9.99 13.85
CA ASP A 25 0.93 -10.17 15.01
C ASP A 25 2.21 -9.32 14.88
N ALA A 26 2.86 -9.35 13.71
CA ALA A 26 4.09 -8.60 13.44
C ALA A 26 3.91 -7.07 13.52
N ASN A 27 2.68 -6.58 13.36
CA ASN A 27 2.35 -5.15 13.42
C ASN A 27 1.53 -4.77 14.66
N HIS A 28 1.42 -5.68 15.62
CA HIS A 28 0.79 -5.47 16.93
C HIS A 28 -0.69 -5.05 16.86
N LEU A 29 -1.45 -5.54 15.89
CA LEU A 29 -2.87 -5.16 15.72
C LEU A 29 -3.72 -5.50 16.96
N ASN A 30 -3.34 -6.56 17.68
CA ASN A 30 -3.95 -7.00 18.93
C ASN A 30 -3.77 -6.02 20.12
N LEU A 31 -2.90 -5.02 20.01
CA LEU A 31 -2.74 -3.97 21.03
C LEU A 31 -3.73 -2.80 20.85
N CYS A 32 -4.55 -2.82 19.80
CA CYS A 32 -5.52 -1.77 19.54
C CYS A 32 -6.52 -1.65 20.71
N VAL A 33 -6.62 -0.44 21.29
CA VAL A 33 -7.57 -0.11 22.38
C VAL A 33 -8.75 0.73 21.88
N GLU A 34 -9.01 0.71 20.57
CA GLU A 34 -10.15 1.38 19.92
C GLU A 34 -10.28 2.90 20.17
N CYS A 35 -9.18 3.58 20.53
CA CYS A 35 -9.17 5.00 20.89
C CYS A 35 -9.52 5.97 19.74
N GLY A 36 -9.48 5.52 18.47
CA GLY A 36 -9.88 6.33 17.30
C GLY A 36 -8.90 7.41 16.85
N LYS A 37 -7.75 7.57 17.51
CA LYS A 37 -6.76 8.61 17.15
C LYS A 37 -6.22 8.45 15.72
N CYS A 38 -6.04 7.22 15.26
CA CYS A 38 -5.63 6.91 13.90
C CYS A 38 -6.62 7.43 12.84
N SER A 39 -7.92 7.43 13.13
CA SER A 39 -8.94 8.01 12.25
C SER A 39 -8.90 9.54 12.26
N ALA A 40 -8.67 10.16 13.42
CA ALA A 40 -8.64 11.60 13.56
C ALA A 40 -7.47 12.27 12.83
N VAL A 41 -6.32 11.62 12.77
CA VAL A 41 -5.11 12.14 12.09
C VAL A 41 -5.03 11.75 10.61
N CYS A 42 -5.93 10.89 10.13
CA CYS A 42 -5.84 10.36 8.78
C CYS A 42 -6.13 11.44 7.72
N PRO A 43 -5.18 11.75 6.80
CA PRO A 43 -5.37 12.80 5.80
C PRO A 43 -6.27 12.40 4.62
N MET A 44 -6.93 11.24 4.66
CA MET A 44 -7.73 10.74 3.54
C MET A 44 -8.81 11.69 3.05
N VAL A 45 -9.42 12.49 3.94
CA VAL A 45 -10.42 13.50 3.54
C VAL A 45 -9.81 14.52 2.57
N ASN A 46 -8.53 14.85 2.73
CA ASN A 46 -7.83 15.78 1.83
C ASN A 46 -7.63 15.17 0.43
N PHE A 47 -7.57 13.85 0.32
CA PHE A 47 -7.36 13.15 -0.95
C PHE A 47 -8.68 12.76 -1.63
N TYR A 48 -9.71 12.41 -0.86
CA TYR A 48 -10.94 11.79 -1.37
C TYR A 48 -12.24 12.56 -1.04
N GLY A 49 -12.14 13.72 -0.38
CA GLY A 49 -13.26 14.66 -0.18
C GLY A 49 -14.23 14.32 0.95
N GLU A 50 -14.35 13.04 1.34
CA GLU A 50 -15.24 12.61 2.41
C GLU A 50 -14.57 11.65 3.40
N TYR A 51 -14.92 11.78 4.69
CA TYR A 51 -14.60 10.77 5.67
C TYR A 51 -15.63 9.65 5.58
N VAL A 52 -15.19 8.48 5.13
CA VAL A 52 -16.00 7.26 5.14
C VAL A 52 -15.32 6.28 6.09
N HIS A 53 -16.00 5.92 7.18
CA HIS A 53 -15.43 5.04 8.20
C HIS A 53 -14.93 3.71 7.61
N LYS A 54 -15.68 3.11 6.67
CA LYS A 54 -15.30 1.89 5.95
C LYS A 54 -14.04 2.04 5.07
N ARG A 55 -13.58 3.27 4.84
CA ARG A 55 -12.37 3.57 4.07
C ARG A 55 -11.16 3.83 4.98
N CYS A 56 -11.29 3.71 6.31
CA CYS A 56 -10.26 4.10 7.28
C CYS A 56 -9.45 2.92 7.80
N THR A 57 -8.15 3.09 8.04
CA THR A 57 -7.27 2.00 8.50
C THR A 57 -7.75 1.32 9.77
N ARG A 58 -8.45 2.07 10.64
CA ARG A 58 -9.15 1.52 11.81
C ARG A 58 -10.16 0.42 11.45
N SER A 59 -10.97 0.61 10.39
CA SER A 59 -11.98 -0.37 9.99
C SER A 59 -11.36 -1.67 9.48
N VAL A 60 -10.13 -1.62 8.94
CA VAL A 60 -9.36 -2.82 8.57
C VAL A 60 -9.02 -3.63 9.79
N VAL A 61 -8.46 -2.98 10.81
CA VAL A 61 -8.07 -3.64 12.06
C VAL A 61 -9.28 -4.21 12.78
N GLU A 62 -10.34 -3.41 12.93
CA GLU A 62 -11.60 -3.87 13.54
C GLU A 62 -12.11 -5.11 12.79
N ARG A 63 -12.21 -5.04 11.46
CA ARG A 63 -12.74 -6.17 10.69
C ARG A 63 -11.88 -7.41 10.80
N LEU A 64 -10.57 -7.30 10.68
CA LEU A 64 -9.67 -8.45 10.78
C LEU A 64 -9.63 -9.05 12.19
N CYS A 65 -9.87 -8.25 13.24
CA CYS A 65 -10.03 -8.77 14.60
C CYS A 65 -11.33 -9.58 14.77
N TYR A 66 -12.42 -9.22 14.08
CA TYR A 66 -13.69 -9.94 14.14
C TYR A 66 -13.78 -11.11 13.15
N ASP A 67 -13.29 -10.91 11.93
CA ASP A 67 -13.31 -11.84 10.81
C ASP A 67 -11.99 -11.73 10.02
N PRO A 68 -10.95 -12.48 10.41
CA PRO A 68 -9.68 -12.52 9.71
C PRO A 68 -9.78 -13.01 8.25
N GLU A 69 -10.90 -13.64 7.86
CA GLU A 69 -11.13 -14.14 6.49
C GLU A 69 -11.70 -13.07 5.56
N SER A 70 -11.99 -11.87 6.08
CA SER A 70 -12.54 -10.77 5.30
C SER A 70 -11.48 -10.08 4.43
N ILE A 71 -11.34 -10.54 3.19
CA ILE A 71 -10.40 -9.99 2.19
C ILE A 71 -11.02 -8.82 1.39
N ASP A 72 -12.31 -8.55 1.56
CA ASP A 72 -13.03 -7.49 0.84
C ASP A 72 -12.85 -6.12 1.51
N ASP A 73 -11.63 -5.57 1.48
CA ASP A 73 -11.38 -4.27 2.10
C ASP A 73 -10.94 -3.20 1.11
N GLU A 74 -11.93 -2.47 0.58
CA GLU A 74 -11.67 -1.32 -0.29
C GLU A 74 -10.74 -0.30 0.37
N VAL A 75 -10.83 -0.09 1.69
CA VAL A 75 -9.92 0.79 2.49
C VAL A 75 -8.46 0.47 2.24
N LEU A 76 -8.11 -0.81 2.07
CA LEU A 76 -6.74 -1.19 1.78
C LEU A 76 -6.22 -0.40 0.59
N TRP A 77 -7.05 -0.14 -0.42
CA TRP A 77 -6.68 0.57 -1.64
C TRP A 77 -6.84 2.10 -1.56
N TYR A 78 -7.43 2.64 -0.49
CA TYR A 78 -7.48 4.10 -0.23
C TYR A 78 -6.28 4.62 0.59
N CYS A 79 -5.70 3.80 1.46
CA CYS A 79 -4.65 4.27 2.37
C CYS A 79 -3.35 4.67 1.65
N TRP A 80 -2.86 5.89 1.84
CA TRP A 80 -1.60 6.37 1.24
C TRP A 80 -0.31 5.87 1.89
N ALA A 81 -0.41 5.03 2.93
CA ALA A 81 0.74 4.57 3.72
C ALA A 81 1.62 5.72 4.24
N CYS A 82 0.99 6.84 4.62
CA CYS A 82 1.63 8.08 5.07
C CYS A 82 2.19 8.06 6.51
N MET A 83 2.01 6.96 7.25
CA MET A 83 2.54 6.74 8.60
C MET A 83 1.90 7.54 9.76
N GLU A 84 1.04 8.52 9.50
CA GLU A 84 0.37 9.32 10.55
C GLU A 84 -0.31 8.46 11.63
N CYS A 85 -1.07 7.45 11.22
CA CYS A 85 -1.76 6.55 12.14
C CYS A 85 -0.81 5.71 13.00
N THR A 86 0.32 5.24 12.44
CA THR A 86 1.37 4.54 13.20
C THR A 86 1.99 5.48 14.22
N PHE A 87 2.39 6.68 13.79
CA PHE A 87 3.10 7.65 14.63
C PHE A 87 2.27 8.08 15.85
N PHE A 88 0.98 8.33 15.67
CA PHE A 88 0.12 8.81 16.75
C PHE A 88 -0.49 7.71 17.63
N CYS A 89 -0.29 6.43 17.29
CA CYS A 89 -0.90 5.31 18.01
C CYS A 89 -0.30 5.16 19.41
N PRO A 90 -1.09 5.33 20.50
CA PRO A 90 -0.58 5.20 21.85
C PRO A 90 -0.23 3.75 22.23
N SER A 91 -0.83 2.78 21.54
CA SER A 91 -0.61 1.35 21.78
C SER A 91 0.52 0.75 20.95
N GLY A 92 1.16 1.52 20.06
CA GLY A 92 2.26 1.02 19.23
C GLY A 92 1.85 0.11 18.05
N VAL A 93 0.61 0.22 17.57
CA VAL A 93 0.15 -0.49 16.36
C VAL A 93 0.83 0.11 15.12
N ASP A 94 1.47 -0.73 14.30
CA ASP A 94 2.10 -0.30 13.05
C ASP A 94 1.16 -0.46 11.85
N PHE A 95 0.23 0.49 11.73
CA PHE A 95 -0.73 0.53 10.64
C PHE A 95 -0.08 0.67 9.25
N GLN A 96 0.97 1.47 9.12
CA GLN A 96 1.60 1.74 7.83
C GLN A 96 2.23 0.47 7.26
N ASN A 97 3.04 -0.21 8.06
CA ASN A 97 3.74 -1.41 7.62
C ASN A 97 2.76 -2.57 7.41
N PHE A 98 1.73 -2.66 8.25
CA PHE A 98 0.63 -3.61 8.04
C PHE A 98 -0.03 -3.39 6.67
N MET A 99 -0.43 -2.16 6.34
CA MET A 99 -1.16 -1.87 5.10
C MET A 99 -0.32 -2.10 3.84
N THR A 100 0.98 -1.77 3.87
CA THR A 100 1.87 -2.00 2.72
C THR A 100 2.14 -3.50 2.53
N SER A 101 2.44 -4.22 3.60
CA SER A 101 2.71 -5.67 3.56
C SER A 101 1.46 -6.46 3.17
N PHE A 102 0.29 -6.06 3.69
CA PHE A 102 -0.96 -6.72 3.37
C PHE A 102 -1.33 -6.56 1.89
N ARG A 103 -1.10 -5.38 1.29
CA ARG A 103 -1.25 -5.22 -0.17
C ARG A 103 -0.33 -6.12 -0.96
N GLN A 104 0.93 -6.23 -0.57
CA GLN A 104 1.88 -7.09 -1.25
C GLN A 104 1.43 -8.55 -1.21
N LEU A 105 0.98 -9.01 -0.04
CA LEU A 105 0.41 -10.34 0.15
C LEU A 105 -0.83 -10.57 -0.73
N LEU A 106 -1.75 -9.61 -0.79
CA LEU A 106 -2.94 -9.72 -1.63
C LEU A 106 -2.58 -9.77 -3.12
N VAL A 107 -1.68 -8.90 -3.58
CA VAL A 107 -1.23 -8.88 -4.97
C VAL A 107 -0.53 -10.20 -5.35
N SER A 108 0.31 -10.76 -4.47
CA SER A 108 0.97 -12.05 -4.73
C SER A 108 -0.02 -13.22 -4.79
N ASN A 109 -1.18 -13.08 -4.15
CA ASN A 109 -2.27 -14.06 -4.16
C ASN A 109 -3.33 -13.78 -5.25
N GLY A 110 -3.06 -12.87 -6.19
CA GLY A 110 -3.92 -12.61 -7.36
C GLY A 110 -5.00 -11.54 -7.15
N TYR A 111 -5.04 -10.88 -5.99
CA TYR A 111 -5.95 -9.77 -5.72
C TYR A 111 -5.33 -8.45 -6.22
N SER A 112 -5.31 -8.27 -7.54
CA SER A 112 -4.62 -7.16 -8.21
C SER A 112 -5.52 -6.16 -8.91
N GLU A 113 -6.85 -6.27 -8.78
CA GLU A 113 -7.81 -5.41 -9.51
C GLU A 113 -7.59 -3.90 -9.26
N GLN A 114 -7.18 -3.56 -8.04
CA GLN A 114 -6.93 -2.19 -7.60
C GLN A 114 -5.43 -1.86 -7.53
N ALA A 115 -4.57 -2.70 -8.10
CA ALA A 115 -3.12 -2.54 -8.05
C ALA A 115 -2.59 -1.94 -9.35
N CYS A 116 -1.68 -0.98 -9.24
CA CYS A 116 -0.87 -0.48 -10.33
C CYS A 116 0.54 -1.07 -10.26
N PHE A 117 1.07 -1.40 -11.44
CA PHE A 117 2.37 -2.04 -11.61
C PHE A 117 3.32 -1.13 -12.37
N CYS A 118 4.61 -1.27 -12.09
CA CYS A 118 5.65 -0.55 -12.81
C CYS A 118 5.68 -0.97 -14.28
N LYS A 119 5.63 0.00 -15.20
CA LYS A 119 5.76 -0.21 -16.66
C LYS A 119 7.10 -0.86 -17.04
N ALA A 120 8.16 -0.61 -16.27
CA ALA A 120 9.51 -1.08 -16.58
C ALA A 120 9.83 -2.48 -16.02
N CYS A 121 9.41 -2.80 -14.79
CA CYS A 121 9.80 -4.05 -14.11
C CYS A 121 8.62 -4.93 -13.68
N GLY A 122 7.38 -4.50 -13.88
CA GLY A 122 6.18 -5.26 -13.49
C GLY A 122 5.93 -5.36 -11.99
N THR A 123 6.78 -4.79 -11.14
CA THR A 123 6.58 -4.82 -9.68
C THR A 123 5.37 -3.99 -9.27
N TYR A 124 4.63 -4.46 -8.26
CA TYR A 124 3.59 -3.69 -7.61
C TYR A 124 4.14 -2.34 -7.12
N MET A 125 3.43 -1.27 -7.44
CA MET A 125 3.88 0.09 -7.16
C MET A 125 3.00 0.79 -6.14
N MET A 126 1.70 0.88 -6.41
CA MET A 126 0.72 1.58 -5.58
C MET A 126 -0.70 1.17 -5.94
N PRO A 127 -1.71 1.49 -5.12
CA PRO A 127 -3.12 1.40 -5.49
C PRO A 127 -3.51 2.28 -6.70
N LYS A 128 -4.47 1.80 -7.49
CA LYS A 128 -5.00 2.49 -8.67
C LYS A 128 -5.58 3.88 -8.36
N ARG A 129 -6.33 4.00 -7.27
CA ARG A 129 -6.90 5.27 -6.82
C ARG A 129 -5.85 6.33 -6.49
N GLN A 130 -4.66 5.92 -6.04
CA GLN A 130 -3.56 6.85 -5.78
C GLN A 130 -3.00 7.36 -7.10
N LEU A 131 -2.80 6.47 -8.08
CA LEU A 131 -2.36 6.87 -9.41
C LEU A 131 -3.36 7.83 -10.06
N GLU A 132 -4.67 7.52 -10.01
CA GLU A 132 -5.74 8.39 -10.53
C GLU A 132 -5.70 9.79 -9.88
N TYR A 133 -5.51 9.85 -8.56
CA TYR A 133 -5.35 11.13 -7.84
C TYR A 133 -4.10 11.89 -8.29
N LEU A 134 -2.97 11.19 -8.44
CA LEU A 134 -1.71 11.78 -8.91
C LEU A 134 -1.84 12.31 -10.34
N GLU A 135 -2.48 11.57 -11.25
CA GLU A 135 -2.74 11.99 -12.63
C GLU A 135 -3.63 13.23 -12.68
N ALA A 136 -4.68 13.29 -11.85
CA ALA A 136 -5.59 14.42 -11.79
C ALA A 136 -4.94 15.68 -11.20
N THR A 137 -4.04 15.52 -10.21
CA THR A 137 -3.48 16.64 -9.44
C THR A 137 -2.15 17.13 -10.01
N LEU A 138 -1.33 16.25 -10.56
CA LEU A 138 -0.03 16.62 -11.12
C LEU A 138 -0.21 17.13 -12.55
N HIS A 139 -0.19 18.46 -12.71
CA HIS A 139 0.00 19.17 -13.98
C HIS A 139 1.41 18.92 -14.54
N SER A 140 1.68 17.67 -14.86
CA SER A 140 2.99 17.10 -15.09
C SER A 140 3.58 17.69 -16.39
N LYS A 141 4.36 18.77 -16.23
CA LYS A 141 5.09 19.50 -17.28
C LYS A 141 6.17 18.62 -17.93
N GLY A 142 5.76 17.61 -18.70
CA GLY A 142 6.65 16.70 -19.42
C GLY A 142 7.16 15.48 -18.63
N ASN A 143 6.80 15.34 -17.35
CA ASN A 143 7.29 14.28 -16.47
C ASN A 143 6.28 13.14 -16.21
N GLN A 144 5.25 13.02 -17.05
CA GLN A 144 4.15 12.05 -16.90
C GLN A 144 4.62 10.60 -16.86
N GLU A 145 5.61 10.24 -17.69
CA GLU A 145 6.20 8.89 -17.75
C GLU A 145 6.73 8.44 -16.37
N LEU A 146 7.15 9.37 -15.51
CA LEU A 146 7.62 9.03 -14.17
C LEU A 146 6.49 8.49 -13.28
N LEU A 147 5.22 8.80 -13.52
CA LEU A 147 4.14 8.27 -12.69
C LEU A 147 3.98 6.75 -12.81
N TYR A 148 4.37 6.17 -13.94
CA TYR A 148 4.21 4.74 -14.25
C TYR A 148 5.45 3.89 -13.91
N GLU A 149 6.44 4.47 -13.24
CA GLU A 149 7.68 3.79 -12.87
C GLU A 149 7.88 3.76 -11.35
N CYS A 150 8.30 2.60 -10.83
CA CYS A 150 8.57 2.46 -9.40
C CYS A 150 9.82 3.26 -8.97
N PRO A 151 9.95 3.58 -7.67
CA PRO A 151 11.11 4.32 -7.15
C PRO A 151 12.46 3.70 -7.50
N ASN A 152 12.55 2.37 -7.58
CA ASN A 152 13.79 1.68 -7.89
C ASN A 152 14.20 1.85 -9.37
N CYS A 153 13.26 1.70 -10.31
CA CYS A 153 13.52 1.93 -11.74
C CYS A 153 13.90 3.40 -12.01
N LYS A 154 13.23 4.35 -11.34
CA LYS A 154 13.59 5.77 -11.39
C LYS A 154 15.03 6.01 -10.94
N LYS A 155 15.42 5.42 -9.80
CA LYS A 155 16.79 5.49 -9.28
C LYS A 155 17.81 4.99 -10.31
N GLY A 156 17.52 3.89 -11.00
CA GLY A 156 18.38 3.38 -12.09
C GLY A 156 18.62 4.39 -13.20
N LYS A 157 17.57 5.12 -13.62
CA LYS A 157 17.69 6.19 -14.63
C LYS A 157 18.56 7.35 -14.14
N TYR A 158 18.35 7.82 -12.92
CA TYR A 158 19.21 8.88 -12.34
C TYR A 158 20.67 8.44 -12.27
N LEU A 159 20.94 7.20 -11.86
CA LEU A 159 22.30 6.65 -11.84
C LEU A 159 22.91 6.62 -13.23
N SER A 160 22.16 6.23 -14.27
CA SER A 160 22.66 6.23 -15.65
C SER A 160 23.06 7.63 -16.13
N VAL A 161 22.29 8.67 -15.76
CA VAL A 161 22.61 10.07 -16.07
C VAL A 161 23.87 10.52 -15.31
N LEU A 162 23.98 10.20 -14.02
CA LEU A 162 25.18 10.51 -13.23
C LEU A 162 26.41 9.82 -13.80
N HIS A 163 26.31 8.55 -14.17
CA HIS A 163 27.38 7.83 -14.87
C HIS A 163 27.71 8.46 -16.23
N GLY A 164 26.74 9.03 -16.95
CA GLY A 164 27.01 9.79 -18.18
C GLY A 164 27.75 11.10 -17.93
N ILE A 165 27.40 11.83 -16.87
CA ILE A 165 28.05 13.10 -16.48
C ILE A 165 29.47 12.86 -15.96
N PHE A 166 29.67 11.84 -15.13
CA PHE A 166 30.95 11.51 -14.51
C PHE A 166 31.79 10.49 -15.32
N GLY A 167 31.19 9.84 -16.33
CA GLY A 167 31.77 8.76 -17.15
C GLY A 167 32.79 9.19 -18.19
N SER A 168 33.44 10.33 -17.99
CA SER A 168 34.72 10.70 -18.62
C SER A 168 35.88 10.76 -17.61
N GLY A 169 35.63 10.42 -16.34
CA GLY A 169 36.63 10.38 -15.27
C GLY A 169 37.11 8.95 -15.01
N LYS A 170 38.39 8.71 -15.28
CA LYS A 170 39.19 7.49 -15.09
C LYS A 170 38.71 6.58 -13.94
N SER A 171 38.77 5.27 -14.18
CA SER A 171 38.75 4.22 -13.17
C SER A 171 39.69 4.57 -12.01
N VAL A 172 39.15 4.91 -10.85
CA VAL A 172 39.88 4.83 -9.59
C VAL A 172 39.87 3.37 -9.20
N GLY A 173 40.98 2.70 -9.49
CA GLY A 173 41.24 1.34 -9.03
C GLY A 173 41.19 1.24 -7.51
N ARG A 174 40.70 0.10 -7.03
CA ARG A 174 41.15 -0.49 -5.78
C ARG A 174 41.86 -1.79 -6.12
#